data_AF-A0A3S0TSK1-F1
#
_entry.id   AF-A0A3S0TSK1-F1
#
_cell.length_a   1.000
_cell.length_b   1.000
_cell.length_c   1.000
_cell.angle_alpha   90.00
_cell.angle_beta   90.00
_cell.angle_gamma   90.00
#
_symmetry.space_group_name_H-M   'P 1'
#
loop_
_entity.id
_entity.type
_entity.pdbx_description
1 polymer ?
#
loop_
_entity_poly.entity_id
_entity_poly.type
_entity_poly.pdbx_seq_one_letter_code
_entity_poly.pdbx_strand_id
1 'polypeptide(L)' 'MLVPQVHVLSPSAVGSMPQEQIKAVLHQCAENSQEVEIEYSADGKDGKGRPKYSIYSVKPIPKKSL' A
#
# COMPACT_ATOMS: atom_id res chain seq x y z
N MET A 1 -14.48 6.43 -21.08
CA MET A 1 -14.17 5.05 -20.66
C MET A 1 -13.13 5.14 -19.55
N LEU A 2 -13.36 4.50 -18.40
CA LEU A 2 -12.37 4.48 -17.32
C LEU A 2 -11.32 3.43 -17.67
N VAL A 3 -10.06 3.83 -17.76
CA VAL A 3 -8.94 2.92 -17.95
C VAL A 3 -8.35 2.56 -16.58
N PRO A 4 -8.06 1.28 -16.31
CA PRO A 4 -7.41 0.90 -15.06
C PRO A 4 -6.04 1.58 -14.98
N GLN A 5 -5.77 2.23 -13.85
CA GLN A 5 -4.48 2.85 -13.59
C GLN A 5 -3.69 2.00 -12.60
N VAL A 6 -2.42 1.76 -12.93
CA VAL A 6 -1.47 1.07 -12.06
C VAL A 6 -0.53 2.12 -11.48
N HIS A 7 -0.54 2.26 -10.16
CA HIS A 7 0.39 3.11 -9.43
C HIS A 7 1.42 2.25 -8.73
N VAL A 8 2.69 2.67 -8.78
CA VAL A 8 3.77 2.02 -8.02
C VAL A 8 3.90 2.76 -6.70
N LEU A 9 3.73 2.02 -5.60
CA LEU A 9 3.93 2.53 -4.26
C LEU A 9 5.22 1.97 -3.69
N SER A 10 6.02 2.83 -3.07
CA SER A 10 7.26 2.44 -2.38
C SER A 10 7.09 2.63 -0.88
N PRO A 11 7.68 1.78 -0.03
CA PRO A 11 7.70 2.03 1.41
C PRO A 11 8.44 3.35 1.68
N SER A 12 7.84 4.24 2.47
CA SER A 12 8.55 5.43 2.95
C SER A 12 9.70 4.99 3.86
N ALA A 13 10.73 5.82 4.01
CA ALA A 13 11.84 5.56 4.94
C ALA A 13 11.62 6.19 6.33
N VAL A 14 10.71 7.16 6.44
CA VAL A 14 10.52 7.97 7.66
C VAL A 14 9.07 7.84 8.14
N GLY A 15 8.89 7.43 9.39
CA GLY A 15 7.57 7.36 10.05
C GLY A 15 6.63 6.27 9.52
N SER A 16 7.14 5.38 8.67
CA SER A 16 6.40 4.28 8.04
C SER A 16 6.56 2.96 8.78
N MET A 17 5.58 2.10 8.59
CA MET A 17 5.64 0.69 8.94
C MET A 17 6.88 0.04 8.28
N PRO A 18 7.68 -0.75 9.04
CA PRO A 18 8.84 -1.44 8.48
C PRO A 18 8.47 -2.30 7.28
N GLN A 19 9.35 -2.36 6.28
CA GLN A 19 9.07 -3.12 5.04
C GLN A 19 8.77 -4.60 5.33
N GLU A 20 9.43 -5.21 6.31
CA GLU A 20 9.14 -6.58 6.75
C GLU A 20 7.72 -6.73 7.29
N GLN A 21 7.26 -5.80 8.11
CA GLN A 21 5.89 -5.81 8.63
C GLN A 21 4.86 -5.60 7.51
N ILE A 22 5.12 -4.69 6.57
CA ILE A 22 4.26 -4.49 5.39
C ILE A 22 4.12 -5.81 4.62
N LYS A 23 5.25 -6.47 4.33
CA LYS A 23 5.27 -7.76 3.64
C LYS A 23 4.51 -8.83 4.41
N ALA A 24 4.69 -8.91 5.73
CA ALA A 24 4.02 -9.89 6.57
C ALA A 24 2.49 -9.71 6.55
N VAL A 25 2.00 -8.48 6.69
CA VAL A 25 0.55 -8.19 6.63
C VAL A 25 -0.01 -8.53 5.25
N LEU A 26 0.66 -8.11 4.18
CA LEU A 26 0.21 -8.41 2.81
C LEU A 26 0.18 -9.92 2.54
N HIS A 27 1.19 -10.66 3.00
CA HIS A 27 1.24 -12.11 2.86
C HIS A 27 0.08 -12.77 3.61
N GLN A 28 -0.10 -12.43 4.89
CA GLN A 28 -1.19 -12.97 5.70
C GLN A 28 -2.56 -12.67 5.09
N CYS A 29 -2.77 -11.43 4.61
CA CYS A 29 -4.05 -11.05 4.00
C CYS A 29 -4.28 -11.76 2.67
N ALA A 30 -3.24 -11.99 1.86
CA ALA A 30 -3.33 -12.76 0.63
C ALA A 30 -3.74 -14.23 0.92
N GLU A 31 -3.13 -14.88 1.91
CA GLU A 31 -3.49 -16.25 2.31
C GLU A 31 -4.92 -16.33 2.83
N ASN A 32 -5.39 -15.28 3.50
CA ASN A 32 -6.74 -15.24 4.07
C ASN A 32 -7.78 -14.68 3.09
N SER A 33 -7.43 -14.34 1.84
CA SER A 33 -8.33 -13.60 0.92
C SER A 33 -9.01 -12.42 1.63
N GLN A 34 -8.19 -11.61 2.29
CA GLN A 34 -8.61 -10.48 3.11
C GLN A 34 -8.17 -9.18 2.44
N GLU A 35 -9.05 -8.19 2.47
CA GLU A 35 -8.74 -6.86 1.96
C GLU A 35 -7.81 -6.12 2.91
N VAL A 36 -6.98 -5.25 2.35
CA VAL A 36 -6.04 -4.41 3.10
C VAL A 36 -6.29 -2.94 2.82
N GLU A 37 -6.18 -2.13 3.84
CA GLU A 37 -6.11 -0.68 3.73
C GLU A 37 -4.65 -0.26 3.69
N ILE A 38 -4.30 0.53 2.67
CA ILE A 38 -2.95 1.06 2.47
C ILE A 38 -3.02 2.57 2.60
N GLU A 39 -2.39 3.10 3.64
CA GLU A 39 -2.20 4.54 3.83
C GLU A 39 -0.93 4.98 3.10
N TYR A 40 -1.07 5.92 2.17
CA TYR A 40 0.03 6.43 1.36
C TYR A 40 -0.08 7.94 1.15
N SER A 41 1.07 8.61 0.98
CA SER A 41 1.12 10.00 0.52
C SER A 41 1.64 10.11 -0.90
N ALA A 42 1.16 11.12 -1.63
CA ALA A 42 1.73 11.53 -2.90
C ALA A 42 2.96 12.42 -2.62
N ASP A 43 4.16 11.85 -2.78
CA ASP A 43 5.46 12.48 -2.48
C ASP A 43 5.94 13.40 -3.63
N GLY A 44 5.06 13.69 -4.58
CA GLY A 44 5.38 14.45 -5.80
C GLY A 44 5.61 13.55 -7.01
N LYS A 45 6.69 13.80 -7.75
CA LYS A 45 7.04 13.07 -8.98
C LYS A 45 8.42 12.42 -8.87
N ASP A 46 8.57 11.23 -9.42
CA ASP A 46 9.87 10.58 -9.56
C ASP A 46 10.76 11.29 -10.59
N GLY A 47 12.02 10.87 -10.73
CA GLY A 47 12.97 11.44 -11.70
C GLY A 47 12.52 11.38 -13.17
N LYS A 48 11.47 10.62 -13.49
CA LYS A 48 10.83 10.52 -14.82
C LYS A 48 9.50 11.27 -14.91
N GLY A 49 9.16 12.07 -13.90
CA GLY A 49 7.95 12.90 -13.89
C GLY A 49 6.65 12.14 -13.58
N ARG A 50 6.72 10.87 -13.18
CA ARG A 50 5.53 10.07 -12.81
C ARG A 50 5.20 10.30 -11.34
N PRO A 51 3.93 10.20 -10.94
CA PRO A 51 3.56 10.33 -9.54
C PRO A 51 4.31 9.30 -8.68
N LYS A 52 4.91 9.77 -7.59
CA LYS A 52 5.59 8.93 -6.59
C LYS A 52 4.68 8.82 -5.37
N TYR A 53 4.42 7.58 -4.95
CA TYR A 53 3.61 7.30 -3.77
C TYR A 53 4.46 6.60 -2.71
N SER A 54 4.32 7.06 -1.47
CA SER A 54 5.06 6.56 -0.31
C SER A 54 4.09 5.93 0.69
N ILE A 55 4.27 4.64 1.01
CA ILE A 55 3.43 3.90 1.97
C ILE A 55 3.84 4.26 3.40
N TYR A 56 2.86 4.58 4.23
CA TYR A 56 3.02 4.82 5.67
C TYR A 56 2.55 3.63 6.50
N SER A 57 1.40 3.05 6.16
CA SER A 57 0.82 1.95 6.92
C SER A 57 0.05 0.99 6.03
N VAL A 58 0.07 -0.30 6.40
CA VAL A 58 -0.78 -1.32 5.79
C VAL A 58 -1.48 -2.07 6.90
N LYS A 59 -2.81 -2.14 6.83
CA LYS A 59 -3.64 -2.78 7.84
C LYS A 59 -4.65 -3.73 7.21
N PRO A 60 -4.89 -4.91 7.82
CA PRO A 60 -5.99 -5.77 7.40
C PRO A 60 -7.34 -5.09 7.65
N ILE A 61 -8.22 -5.10 6.67
CA ILE A 61 -9.62 -4.66 6.85
C ILE A 61 -10.37 -5.81 7.52
N PRO A 62 -11.04 -5.59 8.67
CA PRO A 62 -11.86 -6.62 9.30
C PRO A 62 -12.88 -7.15 8.30
N LYS A 63 -12.90 -8.47 8.09
CA LYS A 63 -13.97 -9.10 7.32
C LYS A 63 -15.28 -8.80 8.04
N LYS A 64 -16.27 -8.26 7.32
CA LYS A 64 -17.63 -8.17 7.87
C LYS A 64 -18.04 -9.56 8.29
N SER A 65 -18.22 -9.78 9.59
CA SER A 65 -18.86 -11.00 10.08
C SER A 65 -20.31 -10.91 9.59
N LEU A 66 -20.69 -11.80 8.68
CA LEU A 66 -22.09 -12.05 8.36
C LEU A 66 -22.78 -12.69 9.58
#